data_AF-A0A1D1VL59-F1
#
_entry.id   AF-A0A1D1VL59-F1
#
_cell.length_a   1.000
_cell.length_b   1.000
_cell.length_c   1.000
_cell.angle_alpha   90.00
_cell.angle_beta   90.00
_cell.angle_gamma   90.00
#
_symmetry.space_group_name_H-M   'P 1'
#
loop_
_entity.id
_entity.type
_entity.pdbx_description
1 polymer ?
#
loop_
_entity_poly.entity_id
_entity_poly.type
_entity_poly.pdbx_seq_one_letter_code
_entity_poly.pdbx_strand_id
1 'polypeptide(L)'
;MDEMEIRGSSSKACNILAVLPRRFAVTSLSSYIYQKRGYFLGKKIGYQVGIQTAVRSRGTKIMFVTIGVFLQRACNVLSKSEDPSKEDPLAG
;
A
#
# COMPACT_ATOMS: atom_id res chain seq x y z
N MET A 1 -9.81 -20.47 -20.54
CA MET A 1 -10.04 -20.33 -19.09
C MET A 1 -9.98 -18.85 -18.80
N ASP A 2 -11.15 -18.24 -18.70
CA ASP A 2 -11.36 -16.80 -18.78
C ASP A 2 -10.66 -16.03 -17.67
N GLU A 3 -9.72 -15.17 -18.06
CA GLU A 3 -9.19 -14.11 -17.23
C GLU A 3 -10.33 -13.12 -16.96
N MET A 4 -11.01 -13.27 -15.82
CA MET A 4 -11.96 -12.27 -15.35
C MET A 4 -11.18 -11.02 -14.92
N GLU A 5 -10.92 -10.15 -15.88
CA GLU A 5 -10.39 -8.82 -15.63
C GLU A 5 -11.50 -7.98 -14.99
N ILE A 6 -11.29 -7.57 -13.74
CA ILE A 6 -12.18 -6.68 -13.00
C ILE A 6 -12.23 -5.34 -13.75
N ARG A 7 -13.15 -5.19 -14.70
CA ARG A 7 -13.48 -3.91 -15.33
C ARG A 7 -14.24 -3.07 -14.32
N GLY A 8 -13.50 -2.38 -13.46
CA GLY A 8 -14.01 -1.29 -12.66
C GLY A 8 -14.34 -0.11 -13.59
N SER A 9 -15.61 0.22 -13.69
CA SER A 9 -16.13 1.39 -14.39
C SER A 9 -15.41 2.65 -13.88
N SER A 10 -14.77 3.39 -14.80
CA SER A 10 -14.16 4.71 -14.58
C SER A 10 -12.88 4.76 -13.72
N SER A 11 -11.75 4.41 -14.36
CA SER A 11 -10.46 5.14 -14.31
C SER A 11 -10.05 5.87 -13.03
N LYS A 12 -10.13 5.22 -11.87
CA LYS A 12 -9.27 5.55 -10.73
C LYS A 12 -8.39 4.33 -10.48
N ALA A 13 -7.08 4.55 -10.38
CA ALA A 13 -6.14 3.49 -10.02
C ALA A 13 -6.50 2.97 -8.62
N CYS A 14 -7.25 1.86 -8.55
CA CYS A 14 -7.55 1.22 -7.28
C CYS A 14 -6.25 0.67 -6.69
N ASN A 15 -5.79 1.31 -5.62
CA ASN A 15 -4.66 0.84 -4.83
C ASN A 15 -5.23 0.11 -3.61
N ILE A 16 -5.05 -1.21 -3.55
CA ILE A 16 -5.49 -2.06 -2.46
C ILE A 16 -4.37 -2.17 -1.43
N LEU A 17 -4.69 -1.92 -0.17
CA LEU A 17 -3.81 -2.17 0.96
C LEU A 17 -4.40 -3.26 1.84
N ALA A 18 -3.70 -4.38 1.95
CA ALA A 18 -4.08 -5.50 2.80
C ALA A 18 -3.16 -5.56 4.02
N VAL A 19 -3.74 -5.39 5.21
CA VAL A 19 -3.00 -5.42 6.47
C VAL A 19 -3.11 -6.82 7.08
N LEU A 20 -1.97 -7.41 7.44
CA LEU A 20 -1.91 -8.75 8.02
C LEU A 20 -1.14 -8.73 9.36
N PRO A 21 -1.54 -9.56 10.34
CA PRO A 21 -0.96 -9.52 11.68
C PRO A 21 0.45 -10.14 11.75
N ARG A 22 0.79 -11.07 10.85
CA ARG A 22 2.07 -11.81 10.88
C ARG A 22 2.94 -11.49 9.67
N ARG A 23 4.24 -11.24 9.91
CA ARG A 23 5.24 -10.98 8.85
C ARG A 23 5.28 -12.10 7.81
N PHE A 24 5.23 -13.36 8.26
CA PHE A 24 5.23 -14.51 7.35
C PHE A 24 4.03 -14.50 6.40
N ALA A 25 2.83 -14.16 6.90
CA ALA A 25 1.61 -14.11 6.08
C ALA A 25 1.71 -13.03 4.99
N VAL A 26 2.33 -11.89 5.29
CA VAL A 26 2.58 -10.83 4.30
C VAL A 26 3.44 -11.36 3.15
N THR A 27 4.58 -11.97 3.47
CA THR A 27 5.50 -12.47 2.46
C THR A 27 4.91 -13.66 1.68
N SER A 28 4.35 -14.66 2.39
CA SER A 28 3.85 -15.89 1.76
C SER A 28 2.61 -15.65 0.90
N LEU A 29 1.68 -14.82 1.34
CA LEU A 29 0.47 -14.52 0.57
C LEU A 29 0.79 -13.67 -0.66
N SER A 30 1.68 -12.69 -0.52
CA SER A 30 2.16 -11.91 -1.68
C SER A 30 2.81 -12.82 -2.71
N SER A 31 3.64 -13.76 -2.23
CA SER A 31 4.29 -14.76 -3.07
C SER A 31 3.29 -15.66 -3.80
N TYR A 32 2.34 -16.20 -3.05
CA TYR A 32 1.31 -17.08 -3.59
C TYR A 32 0.45 -16.38 -4.66
N ILE A 33 -0.01 -15.15 -4.39
CA ILE A 33 -0.91 -14.45 -5.31
C ILE A 33 -0.18 -14.03 -6.58
N TYR A 34 1.08 -13.57 -6.52
CA TYR A 34 1.81 -13.24 -7.74
C TYR A 34 2.01 -14.46 -8.63
N GLN A 35 2.34 -15.61 -8.03
CA GLN A 35 2.53 -16.86 -8.77
C GLN A 35 1.21 -17.31 -9.41
N LYS A 36 0.11 -17.26 -8.65
CA LYS A 36 -1.21 -17.64 -9.15
C LYS A 36 -1.75 -16.72 -10.24
N ARG A 37 -1.34 -15.46 -10.28
CA ARG A 37 -1.80 -14.46 -11.27
C ARG A 37 -0.79 -14.23 -12.41
N GLY A 38 0.35 -14.92 -12.42
CA GLY A 38 1.41 -14.68 -13.40
C GLY A 38 1.99 -13.26 -13.36
N TYR A 39 1.88 -12.56 -12.22
CA TYR A 39 2.41 -11.20 -12.07
C TYR A 39 3.81 -11.23 -11.48
N PHE A 40 4.61 -10.19 -11.76
CA PHE A 40 5.89 -10.02 -11.09
C PHE A 40 5.70 -9.34 -9.73
N LEU A 41 6.35 -9.90 -8.71
CA LEU A 41 6.51 -9.26 -7.41
C LEU A 41 7.19 -7.88 -7.60
N GLY A 42 6.68 -6.87 -6.92
CA GLY A 42 7.10 -5.48 -7.06
C GLY A 42 6.49 -4.73 -8.25
N LYS A 43 5.84 -5.39 -9.24
CA LYS A 43 5.14 -4.71 -10.34
C LYS A 43 3.68 -4.42 -10.01
N LYS A 44 2.80 -5.43 -10.01
CA LYS A 44 1.38 -5.26 -9.65
C LYS A 44 1.11 -5.57 -8.17
N ILE A 45 1.85 -6.53 -7.62
CA ILE A 45 1.74 -6.99 -6.22
C ILE A 45 3.04 -6.66 -5.51
N GLY A 46 2.96 -6.06 -4.33
CA GLY A 46 4.11 -5.73 -3.50
C GLY A 46 3.81 -6.00 -2.03
N TYR A 47 4.85 -5.95 -1.22
CA TYR A 47 4.71 -6.10 0.22
C TYR A 47 5.70 -5.28 1.02
N GLN A 48 5.39 -5.04 2.30
CA GLN A 48 6.35 -4.48 3.24
C GLN A 48 6.19 -5.09 4.63
N VAL A 49 7.31 -5.50 5.22
CA VAL A 49 7.39 -6.00 6.60
C VAL A 49 8.44 -5.22 7.38
N GLY A 50 8.00 -4.43 8.36
CA GLY A 50 8.88 -3.52 9.09
C GLY A 50 9.43 -2.38 8.23
N ILE A 51 10.49 -1.73 8.70
CA ILE A 51 11.00 -0.47 8.12
C ILE A 51 11.81 -0.71 6.83
N GLN A 52 12.69 -1.72 6.82
CA GLN A 52 13.66 -1.90 5.72
C GLN A 52 13.19 -2.87 4.63
N THR A 53 12.34 -3.85 4.95
CA THR A 53 11.96 -4.89 3.98
C THR A 53 10.72 -4.47 3.20
N ALA A 54 10.93 -3.84 2.04
CA ALA A 54 9.87 -3.43 1.13
C ALA A 54 10.13 -3.90 -0.31
N VAL A 55 9.12 -4.50 -0.94
CA VAL A 55 9.11 -4.82 -2.36
C VAL A 55 7.95 -4.08 -3.00
N ARG A 56 8.23 -3.00 -3.74
CA ARG A 56 7.24 -2.18 -4.43
C ARG A 56 7.89 -1.38 -5.57
N SER A 57 7.09 -1.05 -6.57
CA SER A 57 7.37 -0.04 -7.60
C SER A 57 6.20 0.94 -7.76
N ARG A 58 6.34 1.95 -8.61
CA ARG A 58 5.26 2.88 -8.99
C ARG A 58 4.04 2.18 -9.61
N GLY A 59 4.23 0.99 -10.19
CA GLY A 59 3.16 0.19 -10.77
C GLY A 59 2.33 -0.62 -9.76
N THR A 60 2.77 -0.68 -8.49
CA THR A 60 2.17 -1.57 -7.49
C THR A 60 0.74 -1.15 -7.19
N LYS A 61 -0.21 -2.07 -7.40
CA LYS A 61 -1.63 -1.85 -7.16
C LYS A 61 -2.13 -2.54 -5.90
N ILE A 62 -1.50 -3.64 -5.50
CA ILE A 62 -1.85 -4.36 -4.27
C ILE A 62 -0.62 -4.39 -3.38
N MET A 63 -0.77 -3.87 -2.16
CA MET A 63 0.27 -3.84 -1.14
C MET A 63 -0.15 -4.69 0.05
N PHE A 64 0.63 -5.71 0.39
CA PHE A 64 0.48 -6.44 1.65
C PHE A 64 1.43 -5.88 2.70
N VAL A 65 0.94 -5.56 3.89
CA VAL A 65 1.76 -4.95 4.94
C VAL A 65 1.48 -5.54 6.30
N THR A 66 2.44 -5.45 7.21
CA THR A 66 2.14 -5.67 8.63
C THR A 66 1.45 -4.46 9.24
N ILE A 67 0.73 -4.70 10.35
CA ILE A 67 0.06 -3.66 11.14
C ILE A 67 1.03 -2.52 11.49
N GLY A 68 2.25 -2.82 11.96
CA GLY A 68 3.23 -1.80 12.32
C GLY A 68 3.62 -0.88 11.15
N VAL A 69 3.73 -1.42 9.93
CA VAL A 69 4.02 -0.61 8.73
C VAL A 69 2.83 0.28 8.38
N PHE A 70 1.61 -0.24 8.53
CA PHE A 70 0.39 0.53 8.32
C PHE A 70 0.30 1.71 9.30
N LEU A 71 0.46 1.45 10.60
CA LEU A 71 0.41 2.48 11.63
C LEU A 71 1.49 3.54 11.42
N GLN A 72 2.73 3.15 11.12
CA GLN A 72 3.81 4.09 10.84
C GLN A 72 3.44 5.04 9.69
N ARG A 73 2.86 4.52 8.60
CA ARG A 73 2.43 5.33 7.46
C ARG A 73 1.25 6.23 7.81
N ALA A 74 0.27 5.72 8.55
CA ALA A 74 -0.89 6.48 8.97
C ALA A 74 -0.49 7.64 9.88
N CYS A 75 0.30 7.38 10.93
CA CYS A 75 0.81 8.41 11.83
C CYS A 75 1.64 9.46 11.09
N ASN A 76 2.49 9.06 10.14
CA ASN A 76 3.29 10.00 9.35
C ASN A 76 2.45 10.89 8.42
N VAL A 77 1.26 10.45 7.98
CA VAL A 77 0.33 11.30 7.24
C VAL A 77 -0.36 12.28 8.20
N LEU A 78 -0.81 11.78 9.35
CA LEU A 78 -1.50 12.58 10.37
C LEU A 78 -0.59 13.66 10.97
N SER A 79 0.70 13.38 11.16
CA SER A 79 1.68 14.38 11.64
C SER A 79 2.04 15.43 10.58
N LYS A 80 1.74 15.18 9.30
CA LYS A 80 2.08 16.09 8.20
C LYS A 80 0.91 16.99 7.81
N SER A 81 -0.26 16.82 8.42
CA SER A 81 -1.43 17.69 8.26
C SER A 81 -1.44 18.89 9.22
N GLU A 82 -0.48 18.96 10.14
CA GLU A 82 -0.27 20.13 11.02
C GLU A 82 0.84 21.00 10.40
N ASP A 83 0.50 21.78 9.37
CA ASP A 83 1.34 22.89 8.93
C ASP A 83 1.01 24.13 9.80
N PRO A 84 1.91 24.58 10.69
CA PRO A 84 1.71 25.78 11.52
C PRO A 84 1.84 27.10 10.72
N SER A 85 1.90 27.06 9.39
CA SER A 85 2.12 28.22 8.52
C SER A 85 0.84 28.98 8.13
N LYS A 86 -0.32 28.63 8.68
CA LYS A 86 -1.49 29.52 8.66
C LYS A 86 -1.46 30.38 9.92
N GLU A 87 -0.51 31.30 9.99
CA GLU A 87 -0.73 32.49 10.81
C GLU A 87 -1.83 33.29 10.10
N ASP A 88 -2.97 33.45 10.77
CA ASP A 88 -4.01 34.37 10.35
C ASP A 88 -3.42 35.79 10.31
N PRO A 89 -3.40 36.50 9.17
CA PRO A 89 -2.81 37.84 9.08
C PRO A 89 -3.61 38.94 9.80
N LEU A 90 -4.53 38.59 10.69
CA LEU A 90 -5.53 39.50 11.24
C LEU A 90 -5.67 39.44 12.76
N ALA A 91 -4.54 39.40 13.47
CA ALA A 91 -4.47 39.89 14.83
C ALA A 91 -3.72 41.24 14.82
N GLY A 92 -4.38 42.25 14.26
CA GLY A 92 -4.07 43.67 14.46
C GLY A 92 -4.99 44.26 15.51
#